data_AF-A0A9P6J3D2-F1
#
_entry.id   AF-A0A9P6J3D2-F1
#
_cell.length_a   1.000
_cell.length_b   1.000
_cell.length_c   1.000
_cell.angle_alpha   90.00
_cell.angle_beta   90.00
_cell.angle_gamma   90.00
#
_symmetry.space_group_name_H-M   'P 1'
#
loop_
_entity.id
_entity.type
_entity.pdbx_description
1 polymer ?
#
loop_
_entity_poly.entity_id
_entity_poly.type
_entity_poly.pdbx_seq_one_letter_code
_entity_poly.pdbx_strand_id
1 'polypeptide(L)'
;MLSIVLCVAIVQRSAHLSQMDKELNRAWTDAFQRRNRNLISDFELRHHCCGYNSVKERAVPRDCAVNDAYGFSVPCNADLAKNFWRWQKGIQHLLFAQLAMLVGIF
;
A
#
# COMPACT_ATOMS: atom_id res chain seq x y z
N MET A 1 -29.66 -7.36 -8.22
CA MET A 1 -28.43 -7.66 -9.00
C MET A 1 -27.25 -6.74 -8.65
N LEU A 2 -27.46 -5.44 -8.40
CA LEU A 2 -26.37 -4.50 -8.03
C LEU A 2 -25.52 -4.94 -6.81
N SER A 3 -26.15 -5.48 -5.75
CA SER A 3 -25.41 -5.95 -4.55
C SER A 3 -24.50 -7.15 -4.83
N ILE A 4 -24.86 -8.05 -5.75
CA ILE A 4 -24.04 -9.23 -6.06
C ILE A 4 -22.79 -8.79 -6.84
N VAL A 5 -22.95 -7.87 -7.79
CA VAL A 5 -21.83 -7.30 -8.55
C VAL A 5 -20.87 -6.55 -7.64
N LEU A 6 -21.38 -5.77 -6.67
CA LEU A 6 -20.55 -5.11 -5.67
C LEU A 6 -19.80 -6.10 -4.78
N CYS A 7 -20.47 -7.13 -4.28
CA CYS A 7 -19.82 -8.15 -3.44
C CYS A 7 -18.72 -8.90 -4.21
N VAL A 8 -18.97 -9.30 -5.46
CA VAL A 8 -17.97 -9.97 -6.31
C VAL A 8 -16.79 -9.04 -6.57
N ALA A 9 -17.02 -7.76 -6.88
CA ALA A 9 -15.95 -6.79 -7.08
C ALA A 9 -15.11 -6.57 -5.81
N ILE A 10 -15.74 -6.54 -4.63
CA ILE A 10 -15.03 -6.40 -3.34
C ILE A 10 -14.19 -7.65 -3.05
N VAL A 11 -14.75 -8.85 -3.22
CA VAL A 11 -14.06 -10.13 -2.97
C VAL A 11 -12.89 -10.31 -3.94
N GLN A 12 -13.10 -10.09 -5.23
CA GLN A 12 -12.05 -10.19 -6.25
C GLN A 12 -10.91 -9.20 -5.95
N ARG A 13 -11.24 -7.99 -5.47
CA ARG A 13 -10.26 -6.98 -5.07
C ARG A 13 -9.51 -7.35 -3.77
N SER A 14 -10.16 -8.00 -2.80
CA SER A 14 -9.47 -8.50 -1.60
C SER A 14 -8.47 -9.62 -1.89
N ALA A 15 -8.81 -10.53 -2.82
CA ALA A 15 -7.90 -11.55 -3.29
C ALA A 15 -6.70 -10.90 -4.01
N HIS A 16 -6.97 -9.93 -4.88
CA HIS A 16 -5.94 -9.19 -5.62
C HIS A 16 -5.02 -8.38 -4.70
N LEU A 17 -5.54 -7.82 -3.61
CA LEU A 17 -4.76 -7.13 -2.58
C LEU A 17 -3.75 -8.05 -1.90
N SER A 18 -4.16 -9.27 -1.54
CA SER A 18 -3.26 -10.26 -0.95
C SER A 18 -2.15 -10.70 -1.91
N GLN A 19 -2.46 -10.76 -3.21
CA GLN A 19 -1.49 -11.10 -4.24
C GLN A 19 -0.53 -9.95 -4.50
N MET A 20 -1.04 -8.73 -4.52
CA MET A 20 -0.23 -7.51 -4.68
C MET A 20 0.79 -7.38 -3.54
N ASP A 21 0.40 -7.61 -2.29
CA ASP A 21 1.33 -7.56 -1.15
C ASP A 21 2.44 -8.62 -1.26
N LYS A 22 2.11 -9.83 -1.73
CA LYS A 22 3.10 -10.88 -2.01
C LYS A 22 4.10 -10.47 -3.10
N GLU A 23 3.61 -9.89 -4.20
CA GLU A 23 4.47 -9.44 -5.30
C GLU A 23 5.36 -8.26 -4.87
N LEU A 24 4.82 -7.29 -4.12
CA LEU A 24 5.65 -6.21 -3.56
C LEU A 24 6.71 -6.75 -2.60
N ASN A 25 6.36 -7.68 -1.72
CA ASN A 25 7.33 -8.30 -0.81
C ASN A 25 8.45 -9.03 -1.59
N ARG A 26 8.09 -9.68 -2.71
CA ARG A 26 9.05 -10.35 -3.59
C ARG A 26 9.97 -9.34 -4.28
N ALA A 27 9.41 -8.27 -4.84
CA ALA A 27 10.17 -7.19 -5.46
C ALA A 27 11.12 -6.52 -4.45
N TRP A 28 10.65 -6.29 -3.22
CA TRP A 28 11.47 -5.76 -2.13
C TRP A 28 12.64 -6.70 -1.78
N THR A 29 12.37 -8.00 -1.72
CA THR A 29 13.42 -9.02 -1.48
C THR A 29 14.48 -8.98 -2.58
N ASP A 30 14.05 -8.95 -3.84
CA ASP A 30 14.94 -8.91 -4.99
C ASP A 30 15.80 -7.63 -5.00
N ALA A 31 15.19 -6.46 -4.76
CA ALA A 31 15.91 -5.19 -4.63
C ALA A 31 16.95 -5.23 -3.50
N PHE A 32 16.60 -5.81 -2.36
CA PHE A 32 17.50 -5.94 -1.21
C PHE A 32 18.67 -6.89 -1.50
N GLN A 33 18.40 -8.05 -2.11
CA GLN A 33 19.39 -9.05 -2.47
C GLN A 33 20.36 -8.56 -3.55
N ARG A 34 19.85 -7.82 -4.55
CA ARG A 34 20.67 -7.21 -5.62
C ARG A 34 21.50 -6.01 -5.14
N ARG A 35 21.51 -5.73 -3.82
CA ARG A 35 22.17 -4.58 -3.19
C ARG A 35 21.76 -3.24 -3.81
N ASN A 36 20.54 -3.14 -4.34
CA ASN A 36 20.02 -1.89 -4.88
C ASN A 36 19.50 -0.99 -3.74
N ARG A 37 20.41 -0.67 -2.81
CA ARG A 37 20.14 -0.01 -1.53
C ARG A 37 19.56 1.39 -1.70
N ASN A 38 19.97 2.09 -2.76
CA ASN A 38 19.47 3.43 -3.05
C ASN A 38 17.97 3.42 -3.34
N LEU A 39 17.48 2.43 -4.11
CA LEU A 39 16.06 2.33 -4.43
C LEU A 39 15.20 2.07 -3.18
N ILE A 40 15.70 1.26 -2.25
CA ILE A 40 15.01 1.01 -0.98
C ILE A 40 15.05 2.26 -0.09
N SER A 41 16.22 2.89 0.05
CA SER A 41 16.39 4.10 0.86
C SER A 41 15.53 5.27 0.36
N ASP A 42 15.47 5.49 -0.96
CA ASP A 42 14.65 6.54 -1.57
C ASP A 42 13.15 6.29 -1.31
N PHE A 43 12.75 5.01 -1.34
CA PHE A 43 11.38 4.63 -1.05
C PHE A 43 11.03 4.85 0.42
N GLU A 44 11.88 4.37 1.34
CA GLU A 44 11.74 4.54 2.79
C GLU A 44 11.65 6.02 3.18
N LEU A 45 12.49 6.88 2.59
CA LEU A 45 12.44 8.33 2.76
C LEU A 45 11.13 8.95 2.28
N ARG A 46 10.71 8.63 1.06
CA ARG A 46 9.52 9.24 0.44
C ARG A 46 8.24 8.89 1.22
N HIS A 47 8.16 7.67 1.71
CA HIS A 47 6.99 7.15 2.40
C HIS A 47 7.08 7.26 3.92
N HIS A 48 8.16 7.84 4.45
CA HIS A 48 8.40 7.96 5.89
C HIS A 48 8.17 6.63 6.62
N CYS A 49 8.76 5.55 6.08
CA CYS A 49 8.63 4.19 6.57
C CYS A 49 10.01 3.51 6.68
N CYS A 50 10.10 2.42 7.43
CA CYS A 50 11.36 1.70 7.64
C CYS A 50 11.12 0.20 7.54
N GLY A 51 11.89 -0.50 6.71
CA GLY A 51 11.72 -1.92 6.44
C GLY A 51 10.36 -2.27 5.79
N TYR A 52 10.27 -3.48 5.22
CA TYR A 52 9.05 -3.85 4.48
C TYR A 52 7.91 -4.31 5.41
N ASN A 53 8.04 -5.48 6.04
CA ASN A 53 7.02 -6.02 6.95
C ASN A 53 7.24 -5.61 8.42
N SER A 54 8.47 -5.26 8.77
CA SER A 54 8.84 -4.77 10.09
C SER A 54 9.99 -3.78 9.98
N VAL A 55 10.08 -2.88 10.96
CA VAL A 55 11.08 -1.80 11.01
C VAL A 55 12.54 -2.24 11.11
N LYS A 56 12.79 -3.52 11.36
CA LYS A 56 14.16 -4.08 11.41
C LYS A 56 14.47 -4.96 10.20
N GLU A 57 13.46 -5.29 9.41
CA GLU A 57 13.59 -6.28 8.35
C GLU A 57 13.85 -5.62 7.01
N ARG A 58 14.98 -6.01 6.39
CA ARG A 58 15.37 -5.54 5.04
C ARG A 58 15.33 -4.00 4.91
N ALA A 59 15.58 -3.31 6.03
CA ALA A 59 15.64 -1.87 6.20
C ALA A 59 16.95 -1.29 5.66
N VAL A 60 16.90 -0.09 5.06
CA VAL A 60 18.07 0.57 4.48
C VAL A 60 18.03 2.09 4.72
N PRO A 61 18.83 2.61 5.69
CA PRO A 61 19.82 1.90 6.51
C PRO A 61 19.17 1.02 7.58
N ARG A 62 19.93 0.05 8.13
CA ARG A 62 19.39 -0.93 9.11
C ARG A 62 18.78 -0.29 10.37
N ASP A 63 19.19 0.93 10.65
CA ASP A 63 18.83 1.76 11.81
C ASP A 63 17.87 2.91 11.44
N CYS A 64 17.15 2.83 10.31
CA CYS A 64 16.19 3.88 9.91
C CYS A 64 15.09 4.19 10.96
N ALA A 65 14.80 3.26 11.87
CA ALA A 65 13.83 3.47 12.94
C ALA A 65 14.39 4.22 14.16
N VAL A 66 15.72 4.25 14.32
CA VAL A 66 16.40 4.81 15.51
C VAL A 66 17.09 6.14 15.17
N ASN A 67 17.47 6.32 13.92
CA ASN A 67 18.16 7.52 13.47
C ASN A 67 17.19 8.69 13.38
N ASP A 68 17.43 9.80 14.09
CA ASP A 68 16.56 10.99 14.11
C ASP A 68 16.29 11.60 12.71
N ALA A 69 17.18 11.35 11.73
CA ALA A 69 16.99 11.80 10.35
C ALA A 69 15.93 10.98 9.58
N TYR A 70 15.61 9.78 10.04
CA TYR A 70 14.63 8.88 9.44
C TYR A 70 13.51 8.58 10.44
N GLY A 71 13.78 8.10 11.66
CA GLY A 71 12.85 8.08 12.79
C GLY A 71 11.53 7.31 12.53
N PHE A 72 11.49 6.49 11.48
CA PHE A 72 10.25 5.89 11.02
C PHE A 72 9.93 4.64 11.83
N SER A 73 8.94 4.73 12.71
CA SER A 73 8.50 3.61 13.55
C SER A 73 7.46 2.71 12.87
N VAL A 74 7.19 2.91 11.58
CA VAL A 74 6.13 2.22 10.83
C VAL A 74 6.74 1.43 9.67
N PRO A 75 6.37 0.15 9.50
CA PRO A 75 6.79 -0.65 8.35
C PRO A 75 6.12 -0.17 7.05
N CYS A 76 6.85 -0.25 5.93
CA CYS A 76 6.38 0.25 4.64
C CYS A 76 5.14 -0.48 4.12
N ASN A 77 4.96 -1.77 4.43
CA ASN A 77 3.75 -2.50 4.06
C ASN A 77 2.49 -1.91 4.71
N ALA A 78 2.57 -1.44 5.97
CA ALA A 78 1.46 -0.88 6.70
C ALA A 78 1.09 0.50 6.16
N ASP A 79 2.08 1.33 5.82
CA ASP A 79 1.82 2.62 5.18
C ASP A 79 1.20 2.45 3.78
N LEU A 80 1.73 1.53 2.98
CA LEU A 80 1.17 1.19 1.67
C LEU A 80 -0.28 0.69 1.76
N ALA A 81 -0.57 -0.20 2.70
CA ALA A 81 -1.92 -0.71 2.93
C ALA A 81 -2.88 0.43 3.32
N LYS A 82 -2.45 1.36 4.17
CA LYS A 82 -3.24 2.53 4.59
C LYS A 82 -3.52 3.46 3.42
N ASN A 83 -2.51 3.78 2.61
CA ASN A 83 -2.65 4.64 1.44
C ASN A 83 -3.56 4.00 0.38
N PHE A 84 -3.42 2.69 0.17
CA PHE A 84 -4.30 1.95 -0.73
C PHE A 84 -5.76 2.00 -0.27
N TRP A 85 -6.02 1.77 1.03
CA TRP A 85 -7.37 1.88 1.60
C TRP A 85 -7.97 3.27 1.43
N ARG A 86 -7.18 4.33 1.65
CA ARG A 86 -7.62 5.71 1.47
C ARG A 86 -7.99 5.98 0.01
N TRP A 87 -7.15 5.57 -0.93
CA TRP A 87 -7.43 5.71 -2.37
C TRP A 87 -8.68 4.92 -2.78
N GLN A 88 -8.84 3.69 -2.28
CA GLN A 88 -10.01 2.87 -2.55
C GLN A 88 -11.31 3.52 -2.06
N LYS A 89 -11.31 4.09 -0.84
CA LYS A 89 -12.47 4.85 -0.33
C LYS A 89 -12.77 6.06 -1.19
N GLY A 90 -11.75 6.78 -1.65
CA GLY A 90 -11.92 7.92 -2.56
C GLY A 90 -12.63 7.51 -3.86
N ILE A 91 -12.19 6.41 -4.49
CA ILE A 91 -12.85 5.88 -5.69
C ILE A 91 -14.28 5.45 -5.42
N GLN A 92 -14.53 4.76 -4.30
CA GLN A 92 -15.90 4.37 -3.93
C GLN A 92 -16.80 5.60 -3.81
N HIS A 93 -16.35 6.66 -3.14
CA HIS A 93 -17.12 7.90 -3.04
C HIS A 93 -17.40 8.54 -4.40
N LEU A 94 -16.41 8.56 -5.31
CA LEU A 94 -16.60 9.08 -6.67
C LEU A 94 -17.63 8.26 -7.46
N LEU A 95 -17.57 6.92 -7.36
CA LEU A 95 -18.54 6.04 -8.01
C LEU A 95 -19.94 6.22 -7.43
N PHE A 96 -20.07 6.36 -6.11
CA PHE A 96 -21.35 6.65 -5.47
C PHE A 96 -21.91 8.01 -5.90
N ALA A 97 -21.07 9.03 -6.02
CA ALA A 97 -21.50 10.35 -6.50
C ALA A 97 -21.98 10.29 -7.96
N GLN A 98 -21.27 9.55 -8.83
CA GLN A 98 -21.70 9.34 -10.21
C GLN A 98 -23.05 8.60 -10.30
N LEU A 99 -23.24 7.55 -9.50
CA LEU A 99 -24.51 6.84 -9.40
C LEU A 99 -25.64 7.73 -8.89
N ALA A 100 -25.38 8.55 -7.86
CA ALA A 100 -26.37 9.49 -7.33
C ALA A 100 -26.79 10.53 -8.37
N MET A 101 -25.86 11.03 -9.19
CA MET A 101 -26.18 11.94 -10.30
C MET A 101 -26.99 11.25 -11.40
N LEU A 102 -26.70 9.99 -11.73
CA LEU A 102 -27.42 9.22 -12.76
C LEU A 102 -28.83 8.81 -12.32
N VAL A 103 -29.04 8.55 -11.03
CA VAL A 103 -30.35 8.14 -10.47
C VAL A 103 -31.18 9.35 -10.03
N GLY A 104 -30.54 10.46 -9.64
CA GLY A 104 -31.20 11.71 -9.26
C GLY A 104 -31.74 12.55 -10.41
N ILE A 105 -31.64 12.05 -11.65
CA ILE A 105 -32.28 12.59 -12.85
C ILE A 105 -33.27 11.53 -13.36
N PHE A 106 -34.31 11.23 -12.57
CA PHE A 106 -35.61 10.68 -13.00
C PHE A 106 -36.64 10.91 -11.88
#